data_AF-A0ABD1JLC6-F1
#
_entry.id   AF-A0ABD1JLC6-F1
#
_cell.length_a   1.000
_cell.length_b   1.000
_cell.length_c   1.000
_cell.angle_alpha   90.00
_cell.angle_beta   90.00
_cell.angle_gamma   90.00
#
_symmetry.space_group_name_H-M   'P 1'
#
loop_
_entity.id
_entity.type
_entity.pdbx_description
1 polymer ?
#
loop_
_entity_poly.entity_id
_entity_poly.type
_entity_poly.pdbx_seq_one_letter_code
_entity_poly.pdbx_strand_id
1 'polypeptide(L)'
;MNTLNVNVLLNQRAQQDVFLCVCVCVCVCVCVCVCVCVFTQCEDMRTKTSVGLVGIIIASINLLILWSWWHGEGPFVKPAEITFMLSMQGHGHVHGHGPSVGHAQTTITPIPNSKHFTVSAFKDHRLEGAVRVISILCRDGLEKLYCVLCAKTNLSSTTEETLHRCVSSEAKFDMHKNDFAYATASVLCQRPLSLQATHVSITTKPTDMYNLKFLQIENQEVKTSFKYEFTLCISNIFGKLNNALQFVQTMELNKIIGVQRVVIYNTSCGPEMEKALRYYRKEGILEVVPWPIDKFLKPSDSWRPDYSPGDIHYYGQVATLNDCLYRYMYQSKYLLLNDMDEIIVPYKHANLGDLMSSLQREHSEASVFRIRNYVFPNTVRWSDGRFPLPEWKKVSGVNLLEHIYREPDNEDSDISAKLIVDPRGVGQTLVHETQKQFGGVVNVPSDEGRLIHVRCPKKGDDQLIVDKKLWEFKETLIPNVNRALHESGLLS
;
A
#
# COMPACT_ATOMS: atom_id res chain seq x y z
N MET A 1 -33.57 -48.57 -8.88
CA MET A 1 -32.68 -48.29 -7.73
C MET A 1 -32.90 -46.81 -7.39
N ASN A 2 -33.62 -46.48 -6.32
CA ASN A 2 -33.20 -46.52 -4.90
C ASN A 2 -32.26 -45.33 -4.60
N THR A 3 -32.53 -44.39 -3.67
CA THR A 3 -33.66 -44.29 -2.70
C THR A 3 -33.85 -42.84 -2.18
N LEU A 4 -34.86 -42.63 -1.31
CA LEU A 4 -35.10 -41.42 -0.49
C LEU A 4 -33.93 -41.16 0.51
N ASN A 5 -33.82 -40.06 1.29
CA ASN A 5 -34.75 -38.97 1.66
C ASN A 5 -34.00 -37.59 1.72
N VAL A 6 -34.19 -36.55 2.56
CA VAL A 6 -34.84 -36.28 3.88
C VAL A 6 -35.46 -34.85 3.88
N ASN A 7 -36.39 -34.57 4.81
CA ASN A 7 -37.09 -33.27 5.00
C ASN A 7 -36.24 -32.09 5.52
N VAL A 8 -36.73 -30.87 5.30
CA VAL A 8 -36.80 -29.79 6.32
C VAL A 8 -38.22 -29.18 6.30
N LEU A 9 -38.72 -28.69 7.44
CA LEU A 9 -40.09 -28.21 7.64
C LEU A 9 -40.28 -26.70 7.37
N LEU A 10 -41.54 -26.32 7.13
CA LEU A 10 -42.01 -24.94 6.95
C LEU A 10 -41.92 -24.11 8.23
N ASN A 11 -41.50 -22.83 8.16
CA ASN A 11 -42.39 -21.72 8.56
C ASN A 11 -41.94 -20.29 8.19
N GLN A 12 -42.95 -19.42 8.08
CA GLN A 12 -43.01 -17.98 8.38
C GLN A 12 -42.04 -16.94 7.73
N ARG A 13 -42.66 -16.17 6.82
CA ARG A 13 -42.61 -14.70 6.65
C ARG A 13 -41.29 -14.01 6.24
N ALA A 14 -41.38 -13.36 5.06
CA ALA A 14 -40.95 -12.02 4.65
C ALA A 14 -39.97 -11.21 5.57
N GLN A 15 -39.08 -10.37 5.02
CA GLN A 15 -39.18 -9.67 3.73
C GLN A 15 -37.78 -9.31 3.19
N GLN A 16 -37.51 -9.52 1.89
CA GLN A 16 -36.24 -9.12 1.27
C GLN A 16 -36.44 -8.91 -0.23
N ASP A 17 -36.06 -7.74 -0.76
CA ASP A 17 -36.31 -7.35 -2.15
C ASP A 17 -35.31 -8.01 -3.12
N VAL A 18 -35.82 -8.83 -4.05
CA VAL A 18 -34.99 -9.59 -5.00
C VAL A 18 -35.04 -8.93 -6.38
N PHE A 19 -34.02 -8.11 -6.69
CA PHE A 19 -33.81 -7.56 -8.03
C PHE A 19 -33.21 -8.61 -8.97
N LEU A 20 -34.05 -9.31 -9.73
CA LEU A 20 -33.60 -10.28 -10.73
C LEU A 20 -33.33 -9.58 -12.08
N CYS A 21 -32.05 -9.34 -12.40
CA CYS A 21 -31.65 -8.74 -13.67
C CYS A 21 -31.21 -9.83 -14.67
N VAL A 22 -32.01 -10.05 -15.72
CA VAL A 22 -31.73 -11.06 -16.76
C VAL A 22 -31.18 -10.38 -18.01
N CYS A 23 -29.87 -10.56 -18.27
CA CYS A 23 -29.23 -10.10 -19.49
C CYS A 23 -29.27 -11.21 -20.56
N VAL A 24 -29.78 -10.90 -21.76
CA VAL A 24 -29.78 -11.82 -22.91
C VAL A 24 -28.85 -11.26 -23.99
N CYS A 25 -27.69 -11.88 -24.16
CA CYS A 25 -26.72 -11.48 -25.18
C CYS A 25 -27.10 -12.05 -26.55
N VAL A 26 -27.31 -11.18 -27.54
CA VAL A 26 -27.46 -11.56 -28.95
C VAL A 26 -26.35 -10.86 -29.74
N CYS A 27 -25.53 -11.64 -30.47
CA CYS A 27 -24.25 -11.19 -30.99
C CYS A 27 -24.35 -10.37 -32.30
N VAL A 28 -24.89 -9.14 -32.23
CA VAL A 28 -24.76 -8.14 -33.32
C VAL A 28 -24.45 -6.74 -32.77
N CYS A 29 -23.19 -6.51 -32.44
CA CYS A 29 -22.45 -5.22 -32.42
C CYS A 29 -23.00 -3.95 -31.71
N VAL A 30 -24.19 -3.94 -31.10
CA VAL A 30 -24.64 -2.84 -30.21
C VAL A 30 -25.40 -3.41 -29.01
N CYS A 31 -24.92 -3.15 -27.79
CA CYS A 31 -25.63 -3.49 -26.57
C CYS A 31 -26.58 -2.35 -26.19
N VAL A 32 -27.89 -2.60 -26.20
CA VAL A 32 -28.92 -1.67 -25.70
C VAL A 32 -29.57 -2.26 -24.45
N CYS A 33 -29.30 -1.67 -23.29
CA CYS A 33 -29.92 -2.07 -22.04
C CYS A 33 -31.28 -1.39 -21.88
N VAL A 34 -32.36 -2.17 -21.73
CA VAL A 34 -33.71 -1.67 -21.44
C VAL A 34 -34.11 -2.09 -20.03
N CYS A 35 -34.17 -1.13 -19.10
CA CYS A 35 -34.67 -1.37 -17.75
C CYS A 35 -36.20 -1.29 -17.72
N VAL A 36 -36.86 -2.36 -17.26
CA VAL A 36 -38.32 -2.38 -17.05
C VAL A 36 -38.60 -2.44 -15.55
N CYS A 37 -39.13 -1.36 -14.99
CA CYS A 37 -39.56 -1.31 -13.59
C CYS A 37 -41.00 -1.82 -13.48
N VAL A 38 -41.19 -2.97 -12.81
CA VAL A 38 -42.52 -3.49 -12.49
C VAL A 38 -42.90 -3.07 -11.07
N PHE A 39 -43.96 -2.27 -10.93
CA PHE A 39 -44.53 -1.88 -9.65
C PHE A 39 -45.77 -2.75 -9.37
N THR A 40 -45.82 -3.39 -8.21
CA THR A 40 -47.00 -4.12 -7.74
C THR A 40 -47.39 -3.64 -6.34
N GLN A 41 -48.44 -2.82 -6.25
CA GLN A 41 -49.17 -2.67 -5.00
C GLN A 41 -49.94 -3.96 -4.72
N CYS A 42 -50.04 -4.32 -3.43
CA CYS A 42 -50.72 -5.53 -2.99
C CYS A 42 -51.85 -5.13 -2.04
N GLU A 43 -53.09 -5.08 -2.55
CA GLU A 43 -54.29 -5.02 -1.71
C GLU A 43 -54.88 -6.42 -1.55
N ASP A 44 -55.23 -6.76 -0.30
CA ASP A 44 -55.79 -8.05 0.09
C ASP A 44 -57.31 -7.99 0.11
N MET A 45 -57.98 -8.79 -0.73
CA MET A 45 -59.34 -9.25 -0.42
C MET A 45 -59.71 -10.58 -1.09
N ARG A 46 -60.71 -11.23 -0.51
CA ARG A 46 -61.12 -12.61 -0.80
C ARG A 46 -62.24 -12.70 -1.85
N THR A 47 -62.52 -13.95 -2.22
CA THR A 47 -63.77 -14.49 -2.82
C THR A 47 -64.11 -14.23 -4.29
N LYS A 48 -64.01 -15.33 -5.05
CA LYS A 48 -64.99 -15.88 -6.00
C LYS A 48 -65.43 -15.07 -7.25
N THR A 49 -65.22 -15.74 -8.39
CA THR A 49 -66.08 -15.79 -9.59
C THR A 49 -66.35 -14.52 -10.43
N SER A 50 -65.65 -14.51 -11.58
CA SER A 50 -66.22 -14.40 -12.95
C SER A 50 -66.40 -13.02 -13.62
N VAL A 51 -65.92 -12.98 -14.87
CA VAL A 51 -66.22 -12.07 -16.01
C VAL A 51 -65.79 -10.59 -15.92
N GLY A 52 -64.91 -10.18 -16.85
CA GLY A 52 -65.14 -8.97 -17.66
C GLY A 52 -64.09 -7.84 -17.61
N LEU A 53 -63.27 -7.73 -18.67
CA LEU A 53 -62.43 -6.58 -19.06
C LEU A 53 -61.35 -6.15 -18.04
N VAL A 54 -60.23 -5.51 -18.39
CA VAL A 54 -59.73 -4.93 -19.65
C VAL A 54 -58.38 -5.57 -20.01
N GLY A 55 -58.15 -5.88 -21.30
CA GLY A 55 -56.91 -6.52 -21.76
C GLY A 55 -56.56 -6.19 -23.21
N ILE A 56 -56.76 -4.93 -23.63
CA ILE A 56 -56.51 -4.42 -24.99
C ILE A 56 -55.88 -3.03 -24.84
N ILE A 57 -54.95 -2.67 -25.75
CA ILE A 57 -54.02 -1.52 -25.64
C ILE A 57 -52.97 -1.81 -24.52
N ILE A 58 -51.69 -2.07 -24.77
CA ILE A 58 -50.83 -1.68 -25.91
C ILE A 58 -50.17 -2.94 -26.53
N ALA A 59 -50.68 -3.42 -27.67
CA ALA A 59 -50.11 -4.58 -28.39
C ALA A 59 -50.24 -4.47 -29.93
N SER A 60 -50.28 -3.23 -30.45
CA SER A 60 -50.84 -2.95 -31.80
C SER A 60 -49.98 -2.09 -32.71
N ILE A 61 -48.68 -1.91 -32.38
CA ILE A 61 -47.73 -1.14 -33.22
C ILE A 61 -46.66 -2.06 -33.86
N ASN A 62 -46.16 -3.07 -33.15
CA ASN A 62 -45.09 -3.94 -33.65
C ASN A 62 -45.53 -5.05 -34.63
N LEU A 63 -46.84 -5.22 -34.88
CA LEU A 63 -47.38 -6.27 -35.76
C LEU A 63 -47.63 -5.82 -37.22
N LEU A 64 -47.50 -4.52 -37.53
CA LEU A 64 -47.67 -4.01 -38.90
C LEU A 64 -46.38 -3.95 -39.73
N ILE A 65 -45.20 -4.05 -39.10
CA ILE A 65 -43.89 -3.92 -39.76
C ILE A 65 -43.33 -5.30 -40.18
N LEU A 66 -43.68 -6.37 -39.47
CA LEU A 66 -43.17 -7.72 -39.74
C LEU A 66 -43.95 -8.50 -40.81
N TRP A 67 -45.19 -8.10 -41.13
CA TRP A 67 -46.02 -8.81 -42.10
C TRP A 67 -45.67 -8.47 -43.56
N SER A 68 -45.09 -7.29 -43.80
CA SER A 68 -44.70 -6.79 -45.13
C SER A 68 -43.32 -7.26 -45.64
N TRP A 69 -42.61 -8.10 -44.86
CA TRP A 69 -41.25 -8.55 -45.17
C TRP A 69 -41.11 -10.07 -45.47
N TRP A 70 -42.17 -10.86 -45.32
CA TRP A 70 -42.07 -12.33 -45.38
C TRP A 70 -42.65 -12.99 -46.65
N HIS A 71 -43.54 -12.31 -47.38
CA HIS A 71 -44.13 -12.83 -48.62
C HIS A 71 -44.21 -11.76 -49.71
N GLY A 72 -43.68 -12.06 -50.90
CA GLY A 72 -43.71 -11.14 -52.04
C GLY A 72 -43.56 -11.83 -53.40
N GLU A 73 -44.66 -11.91 -54.15
CA GLU A 73 -44.71 -11.95 -55.61
C GLU A 73 -45.90 -11.04 -56.00
N GLY A 74 -45.67 -9.87 -56.61
CA GLY A 74 -45.70 -9.68 -58.07
C GLY A 74 -46.84 -8.69 -58.44
N PRO A 75 -46.88 -8.07 -59.64
CA PRO A 75 -46.11 -8.38 -60.84
C PRO A 75 -45.30 -7.22 -61.48
N PHE A 76 -44.16 -7.57 -62.08
CA PHE A 76 -43.64 -7.08 -63.37
C PHE A 76 -43.83 -5.61 -63.84
N VAL A 77 -42.76 -4.82 -63.71
CA VAL A 77 -42.29 -3.87 -64.75
C VAL A 77 -40.75 -3.97 -64.80
N LYS A 78 -40.12 -3.79 -65.99
CA LYS A 78 -38.64 -3.84 -66.16
C LYS A 78 -37.99 -2.42 -66.17
N PRO A 79 -36.69 -2.21 -66.49
CA PRO A 79 -35.73 -1.85 -65.45
C PRO A 79 -34.98 -0.53 -65.72
N ALA A 80 -34.10 -0.14 -64.80
CA ALA A 80 -33.01 0.81 -65.05
C ALA A 80 -31.73 0.30 -64.37
N GLU A 81 -30.61 0.28 -65.10
CA GLU A 81 -29.32 -0.23 -64.64
C GLU A 81 -28.48 0.89 -64.03
N ILE A 82 -27.93 0.69 -62.82
CA ILE A 82 -26.64 1.28 -62.42
C ILE A 82 -25.85 0.21 -61.67
N THR A 83 -24.81 -0.32 -62.31
CA THR A 83 -23.82 -1.18 -61.65
C THR A 83 -22.71 -0.31 -61.06
N PHE A 84 -22.41 -0.49 -59.77
CA PHE A 84 -21.13 -0.08 -59.20
C PHE A 84 -20.41 -1.32 -58.65
N MET A 85 -19.23 -1.61 -59.21
CA MET A 85 -18.36 -2.65 -58.64
C MET A 85 -17.72 -2.12 -57.35
N LEU A 86 -17.73 -2.92 -56.29
CA LEU A 86 -16.80 -2.79 -55.17
C LEU A 86 -15.98 -4.07 -55.05
N SER A 87 -14.66 -3.90 -55.03
CA SER A 87 -13.71 -5.02 -54.96
C SER A 87 -13.74 -5.66 -53.58
N MET A 88 -13.90 -6.98 -53.52
CA MET A 88 -13.74 -7.74 -52.27
C MET A 88 -12.26 -8.01 -51.99
N GLN A 89 -11.55 -7.01 -51.49
CA GLN A 89 -10.25 -7.23 -50.83
C GLN A 89 -10.48 -7.65 -49.38
N GLY A 90 -10.48 -8.95 -49.14
CA GLY A 90 -10.49 -9.50 -47.78
C GLY A 90 -9.20 -9.14 -47.06
N HIS A 91 -9.30 -8.36 -45.97
CA HIS A 91 -8.19 -8.10 -45.04
C HIS A 91 -8.55 -8.65 -43.67
N GLY A 92 -8.06 -9.86 -43.38
CA GLY A 92 -8.28 -10.55 -42.12
C GLY A 92 -7.46 -9.93 -40.99
N HIS A 93 -7.91 -8.80 -40.45
CA HIS A 93 -7.33 -8.23 -39.23
C HIS A 93 -7.73 -9.06 -38.01
N VAL A 94 -6.84 -9.96 -37.60
CA VAL A 94 -6.91 -10.61 -36.29
C VAL A 94 -6.65 -9.55 -35.22
N HIS A 95 -7.72 -8.99 -34.66
CA HIS A 95 -7.65 -8.21 -33.44
C HIS A 95 -7.30 -9.13 -32.27
N GLY A 96 -6.00 -9.31 -32.04
CA GLY A 96 -5.48 -9.91 -30.82
C GLY A 96 -5.78 -9.02 -29.63
N HIS A 97 -6.99 -9.14 -29.08
CA HIS A 97 -7.36 -8.52 -27.81
C HIS A 97 -6.38 -9.01 -26.73
N GLY A 98 -5.57 -8.09 -26.21
CA GLY A 98 -4.74 -8.37 -25.04
C GLY A 98 -5.62 -8.74 -23.83
N PRO A 99 -5.09 -9.49 -22.85
CA PRO A 99 -5.85 -9.77 -21.63
C PRO A 99 -6.25 -8.46 -20.95
N SER A 100 -7.52 -8.37 -20.55
CA SER A 100 -8.07 -7.20 -19.85
C SER A 100 -7.26 -6.90 -18.59
N VAL A 101 -6.73 -5.69 -18.47
CA VAL A 101 -5.67 -5.38 -17.51
C VAL A 101 -6.21 -5.26 -16.10
N GLY A 102 -6.17 -6.36 -15.36
CA GLY A 102 -6.35 -6.39 -13.92
C GLY A 102 -5.25 -5.56 -13.24
N HIS A 103 -5.56 -4.34 -12.83
CA HIS A 103 -4.62 -3.52 -12.06
C HIS A 103 -4.62 -3.93 -10.59
N ALA A 104 -3.45 -3.86 -9.93
CA ALA A 104 -3.34 -4.03 -8.48
C ALA A 104 -4.02 -2.86 -7.74
N GLN A 105 -5.24 -3.10 -7.24
CA GLN A 105 -6.03 -2.10 -6.50
C GLN A 105 -5.63 -1.97 -5.00
N THR A 106 -4.74 -2.84 -4.52
CA THR A 106 -4.33 -2.91 -3.11
C THR A 106 -2.82 -3.08 -2.97
N THR A 107 -2.26 -2.45 -1.94
CA THR A 107 -0.84 -2.46 -1.54
C THR A 107 -0.30 -3.83 -1.15
N ILE A 108 -1.17 -4.82 -1.00
CA ILE A 108 -0.84 -6.25 -0.96
C ILE A 108 -1.75 -6.92 -1.99
N THR A 109 -1.17 -7.67 -2.92
CA THR A 109 -1.88 -8.35 -4.02
C THR A 109 -1.45 -9.83 -4.07
N PRO A 110 -2.38 -10.78 -3.84
CA PRO A 110 -2.09 -12.21 -3.95
C PRO A 110 -1.63 -12.62 -5.36
N ILE A 111 -0.63 -13.49 -5.43
CA ILE A 111 -0.16 -14.14 -6.65
C ILE A 111 -1.11 -15.31 -6.97
N PRO A 112 -1.77 -15.32 -8.16
CA PRO A 112 -2.75 -16.35 -8.52
C PRO A 112 -2.20 -17.77 -8.37
N ASN A 113 -3.06 -18.70 -7.92
CA ASN A 113 -2.74 -20.11 -7.72
C ASN A 113 -1.59 -20.40 -6.71
N SER A 114 -1.34 -19.50 -5.74
CA SER A 114 -0.26 -19.68 -4.74
C SER A 114 -0.63 -19.14 -3.35
N LYS A 115 0.24 -19.37 -2.35
CA LYS A 115 0.19 -18.71 -1.03
C LYS A 115 0.90 -17.34 -1.01
N HIS A 116 1.40 -16.84 -2.14
CA HIS A 116 2.36 -15.74 -2.16
C HIS A 116 1.70 -14.39 -2.48
N PHE A 117 2.37 -13.29 -2.11
CA PHE A 117 1.88 -11.94 -2.33
C PHE A 117 2.95 -11.04 -2.97
N THR A 118 2.49 -10.06 -3.75
CA THR A 118 3.27 -8.91 -4.21
C THR A 118 2.81 -7.65 -3.49
N VAL A 119 3.71 -6.67 -3.38
CA VAL A 119 3.47 -5.38 -2.71
C VAL A 119 3.62 -4.23 -3.72
N SER A 120 4.77 -4.15 -4.37
CA SER A 120 5.15 -3.05 -5.27
C SER A 120 6.30 -3.46 -6.18
N ALA A 121 6.54 -2.71 -7.27
CA ALA A 121 7.53 -3.05 -8.28
C ALA A 121 8.36 -1.83 -8.69
N PHE A 122 9.68 -2.00 -8.74
CA PHE A 122 10.64 -0.94 -9.01
C PHE A 122 11.73 -1.40 -9.97
N LYS A 123 12.18 -0.51 -10.86
CA LYS A 123 13.37 -0.74 -11.69
C LYS A 123 14.64 -0.49 -10.87
N ASP A 124 15.50 -1.50 -10.77
CA ASP A 124 16.76 -1.45 -10.02
C ASP A 124 17.94 -1.25 -10.97
N HIS A 125 18.29 0.01 -11.23
CA HIS A 125 19.34 0.38 -12.18
C HIS A 125 20.74 -0.13 -11.80
N ARG A 126 20.96 -0.51 -10.53
CA ARG A 126 22.22 -1.11 -10.04
C ARG A 126 22.38 -2.56 -10.49
N LEU A 127 21.31 -3.18 -10.96
CA LEU A 127 21.24 -4.56 -11.47
C LEU A 127 20.82 -4.54 -12.95
N GLU A 128 21.51 -3.75 -13.78
CA GLU A 128 21.27 -3.59 -15.24
C GLU A 128 19.84 -3.13 -15.62
N GLY A 129 19.10 -2.55 -14.66
CA GLY A 129 17.70 -2.18 -14.85
C GLY A 129 16.75 -3.39 -14.84
N ALA A 130 17.11 -4.46 -14.14
CA ALA A 130 16.20 -5.52 -13.72
C ALA A 130 15.04 -4.95 -12.88
N VAL A 131 13.91 -5.65 -12.85
CA VAL A 131 12.73 -5.24 -12.09
C VAL A 131 12.70 -6.01 -10.77
N ARG A 132 12.72 -5.28 -9.65
CA ARG A 132 12.55 -5.80 -8.30
C ARG A 132 11.10 -5.63 -7.88
N VAL A 133 10.41 -6.74 -7.66
CA VAL A 133 9.11 -6.77 -7.00
C VAL A 133 9.34 -7.06 -5.52
N ILE A 134 8.83 -6.18 -4.65
CA ILE A 134 8.75 -6.43 -3.22
C ILE A 134 7.59 -7.40 -2.99
N SER A 135 7.85 -8.49 -2.30
CA SER A 135 6.92 -9.62 -2.13
C SER A 135 6.89 -10.12 -0.70
N ILE A 136 5.85 -10.88 -0.37
CA ILE A 136 5.75 -11.69 0.85
C ILE A 136 5.58 -13.14 0.39
N LEU A 137 6.59 -13.97 0.64
CA LEU A 137 6.62 -15.37 0.21
C LEU A 137 6.45 -16.29 1.43
N CYS A 138 5.77 -17.42 1.21
CA CYS A 138 5.64 -18.49 2.19
C CYS A 138 6.86 -19.42 2.02
N ARG A 139 7.48 -19.86 3.13
CA ARG A 139 8.63 -20.79 3.10
C ARG A 139 8.20 -22.21 2.70
N ASP A 140 6.98 -22.60 3.06
CA ASP A 140 6.46 -23.94 2.81
C ASP A 140 6.03 -24.14 1.36
N GLY A 141 6.73 -25.03 0.64
CA GLY A 141 6.37 -25.39 -0.74
C GLY A 141 6.66 -24.27 -1.74
N LEU A 142 7.81 -23.60 -1.63
CA LEU A 142 8.28 -22.60 -2.60
C LEU A 142 8.35 -23.17 -4.03
N GLU A 143 7.35 -22.83 -4.84
CA GLU A 143 7.30 -23.15 -6.26
C GLU A 143 8.20 -22.21 -7.09
N LYS A 144 8.43 -22.55 -8.36
CA LYS A 144 9.04 -21.60 -9.31
C LYS A 144 8.11 -20.41 -9.55
N LEU A 145 8.65 -19.21 -9.36
CA LEU A 145 7.99 -17.96 -9.73
C LEU A 145 8.43 -17.53 -11.13
N TYR A 146 7.49 -16.93 -11.87
CA TYR A 146 7.72 -16.35 -13.19
C TYR A 146 7.27 -14.90 -13.19
N CYS A 147 8.08 -14.03 -13.78
CA CYS A 147 7.70 -12.65 -14.06
C CYS A 147 7.07 -12.57 -15.45
N VAL A 148 5.98 -11.80 -15.56
CA VAL A 148 5.37 -11.39 -16.82
C VAL A 148 5.55 -9.88 -16.93
N LEU A 149 6.52 -9.45 -17.75
CA LEU A 149 6.88 -8.05 -17.97
C LEU A 149 6.17 -7.52 -19.22
N CYS A 150 5.42 -6.43 -19.12
CA CYS A 150 4.66 -5.85 -20.23
C CYS A 150 4.99 -4.37 -20.46
N ALA A 151 4.85 -3.93 -21.71
CA ALA A 151 4.93 -2.52 -22.10
C ALA A 151 3.52 -1.94 -22.32
N LYS A 152 3.29 -0.73 -21.83
CA LYS A 152 2.14 0.09 -22.22
C LYS A 152 2.39 0.63 -23.62
N THR A 153 1.38 0.57 -24.48
CA THR A 153 1.40 1.24 -25.79
C THR A 153 0.25 2.22 -25.86
N ASN A 154 0.56 3.48 -26.15
CA ASN A 154 -0.45 4.51 -26.41
C ASN A 154 -1.01 4.32 -27.84
N LEU A 155 -1.78 3.24 -28.05
CA LEU A 155 -2.66 3.12 -29.21
C LEU A 155 -3.76 4.17 -29.10
N SER A 156 -4.17 4.73 -30.24
CA SER A 156 -4.83 6.03 -30.28
C SER A 156 -6.27 6.05 -29.77
N SER A 157 -6.60 7.13 -29.05
CA SER A 157 -7.96 7.64 -28.78
C SER A 157 -8.94 6.79 -27.95
N THR A 158 -8.56 5.62 -27.44
CA THR A 158 -9.33 4.92 -26.39
C THR A 158 -8.76 5.21 -25.00
N THR A 159 -9.63 5.36 -24.00
CA THR A 159 -9.25 5.62 -22.58
C THR A 159 -8.87 4.35 -21.81
N GLU A 160 -8.76 3.20 -22.47
CA GLU A 160 -8.46 1.91 -21.84
C GLU A 160 -6.99 1.55 -21.98
N GLU A 161 -6.29 1.43 -20.85
CA GLU A 161 -4.87 1.07 -20.83
C GLU A 161 -4.68 -0.39 -21.23
N THR A 162 -4.26 -0.63 -22.47
CA THR A 162 -3.98 -1.99 -22.96
C THR A 162 -2.49 -2.32 -22.84
N LEU A 163 -2.16 -3.43 -22.16
CA LEU A 163 -0.79 -3.94 -22.08
C LEU A 163 -0.45 -4.81 -23.30
N HIS A 164 0.70 -4.53 -23.90
CA HIS A 164 1.19 -5.25 -25.08
C HIS A 164 2.67 -5.67 -24.90
N ARG A 165 3.16 -6.48 -25.84
CA ARG A 165 4.55 -6.98 -25.87
C ARG A 165 4.99 -7.63 -24.54
N CYS A 166 4.08 -8.36 -23.90
CA CYS A 166 4.37 -9.09 -22.68
C CYS A 166 5.37 -10.22 -22.93
N VAL A 167 6.37 -10.35 -22.05
CA VAL A 167 7.38 -11.42 -22.07
C VAL A 167 7.42 -12.09 -20.70
N SER A 168 7.39 -13.42 -20.68
CA SER A 168 7.54 -14.22 -19.47
C SER A 168 8.98 -14.71 -19.29
N SER A 169 9.44 -14.78 -18.03
CA SER A 169 10.77 -15.29 -17.66
C SER A 169 10.73 -15.89 -16.25
N GLU A 170 11.55 -16.91 -15.98
CA GLU A 170 11.74 -17.42 -14.62
C GLU A 170 12.33 -16.33 -13.72
N ALA A 171 11.72 -16.13 -12.56
CA ALA A 171 12.11 -15.12 -11.59
C ALA A 171 13.14 -15.70 -10.60
N LYS A 172 14.17 -14.93 -10.29
CA LYS A 172 15.00 -15.22 -9.11
C LYS A 172 14.32 -14.60 -7.90
N PHE A 173 14.42 -15.19 -6.71
CA PHE A 173 13.94 -14.55 -5.49
C PHE A 173 14.92 -14.72 -4.34
N ASP A 174 14.82 -13.81 -3.38
CA ASP A 174 15.77 -13.65 -2.30
C ASP A 174 15.02 -13.17 -1.06
N MET A 175 14.90 -14.05 -0.06
CA MET A 175 14.04 -13.86 1.11
C MET A 175 14.83 -13.24 2.28
N HIS A 176 14.16 -12.45 3.10
CA HIS A 176 14.72 -11.93 4.34
C HIS A 176 14.81 -13.05 5.40
N LYS A 177 15.88 -13.01 6.22
CA LYS A 177 16.07 -13.95 7.33
C LYS A 177 15.08 -13.65 8.47
N ASN A 178 14.26 -14.63 8.82
CA ASN A 178 13.43 -14.66 10.04
C ASN A 178 12.93 -16.11 10.28
N ASP A 179 12.41 -16.37 11.47
CA ASP A 179 11.90 -17.71 11.87
C ASP A 179 10.42 -17.94 11.50
N PHE A 180 9.81 -17.03 10.72
CA PHE A 180 8.37 -17.05 10.42
C PHE A 180 8.05 -17.80 9.12
N ALA A 181 6.85 -18.37 9.05
CA ALA A 181 6.34 -19.09 7.88
C ALA A 181 6.27 -18.21 6.61
N TYR A 182 6.08 -16.90 6.78
CA TYR A 182 6.14 -15.91 5.72
C TYR A 182 7.24 -14.87 5.98
N ALA A 183 7.94 -14.50 4.90
CA ALA A 183 8.96 -13.47 4.94
C ALA A 183 8.87 -12.53 3.73
N THR A 184 9.29 -11.29 3.94
CA THR A 184 9.57 -10.34 2.86
C THR A 184 10.60 -10.96 1.91
N ALA A 185 10.44 -10.71 0.62
CA ALA A 185 11.38 -11.13 -0.41
C ALA A 185 11.54 -10.04 -1.47
N SER A 186 12.72 -10.02 -2.11
CA SER A 186 12.90 -9.39 -3.41
C SER A 186 12.74 -10.46 -4.49
N VAL A 187 11.69 -10.37 -5.30
CA VAL A 187 11.56 -11.14 -6.55
C VAL A 187 12.19 -10.31 -7.67
N LEU A 188 13.18 -10.86 -8.36
CA LEU A 188 14.02 -10.21 -9.35
C LEU A 188 13.74 -10.77 -10.74
N CYS A 189 13.13 -9.92 -11.57
CA CYS A 189 12.84 -10.18 -12.97
C CYS A 189 13.97 -9.62 -13.84
N GLN A 190 14.66 -10.49 -14.57
CA GLN A 190 15.63 -10.04 -15.57
C GLN A 190 14.89 -9.46 -16.79
N ARG A 191 15.28 -8.26 -17.21
CA ARG A 191 14.58 -7.50 -18.25
C ARG A 191 15.24 -7.74 -19.61
N PRO A 192 14.51 -8.25 -20.63
CA PRO A 192 15.02 -8.27 -22.00
C PRO A 192 15.40 -6.85 -22.44
N LEU A 193 16.63 -6.65 -22.93
CA LEU A 193 17.15 -5.31 -23.26
C LEU A 193 16.22 -4.50 -24.17
N SER A 194 15.58 -5.17 -25.13
CA SER A 194 14.63 -4.63 -26.12
C SER A 194 13.21 -4.31 -25.60
N LEU A 195 12.91 -4.60 -24.33
CA LEU A 195 11.62 -4.32 -23.70
C LEU A 195 11.76 -3.22 -22.63
N GLN A 196 11.11 -2.08 -22.88
CA GLN A 196 10.85 -1.08 -21.84
C GLN A 196 9.60 -1.50 -21.07
N ALA A 197 9.80 -2.33 -20.04
CA ALA A 197 8.72 -2.83 -19.20
C ALA A 197 8.18 -1.72 -18.29
N THR A 198 6.88 -1.44 -18.42
CA THR A 198 6.15 -0.47 -17.59
C THR A 198 5.35 -1.14 -16.47
N HIS A 199 5.02 -2.42 -16.64
CA HIS A 199 4.16 -3.19 -15.76
C HIS A 199 4.71 -4.61 -15.57
N VAL A 200 4.47 -5.20 -14.40
CA VAL A 200 4.87 -6.58 -14.07
C VAL A 200 3.77 -7.31 -13.29
N SER A 201 3.58 -8.60 -13.59
CA SER A 201 2.86 -9.54 -12.74
C SER A 201 3.79 -10.69 -12.37
N ILE A 202 3.60 -11.28 -11.19
CA ILE A 202 4.24 -12.53 -10.77
C ILE A 202 3.21 -13.66 -10.83
N THR A 203 3.61 -14.86 -11.24
CA THR A 203 2.75 -16.06 -11.33
C THR A 203 3.56 -17.33 -11.09
N THR A 204 2.94 -18.41 -10.60
CA THR A 204 3.52 -19.76 -10.60
C THR A 204 3.29 -20.50 -11.93
N LYS A 205 2.35 -20.00 -12.76
CA LYS A 205 1.94 -20.60 -14.03
C LYS A 205 2.04 -19.55 -15.16
N PRO A 206 3.12 -19.53 -15.96
CA PRO A 206 3.34 -18.50 -16.98
C PRO A 206 2.42 -18.61 -18.21
N THR A 207 1.62 -19.67 -18.29
CA THR A 207 0.64 -19.91 -19.37
C THR A 207 -0.75 -19.35 -19.09
N ASP A 208 -1.10 -19.03 -17.83
CA ASP A 208 -2.36 -18.37 -17.47
C ASP A 208 -2.13 -16.85 -17.37
N MET A 209 -2.37 -16.16 -18.50
CA MET A 209 -2.18 -14.71 -18.60
C MET A 209 -3.46 -13.89 -18.39
N TYR A 210 -4.63 -14.54 -18.37
CA TYR A 210 -5.93 -13.85 -18.37
C TYR A 210 -6.36 -13.35 -16.98
N ASN A 211 -5.84 -13.96 -15.91
CA ASN A 211 -6.17 -13.65 -14.52
C ASN A 211 -5.07 -12.87 -13.77
N LEU A 212 -4.07 -12.35 -14.50
CA LEU A 212 -2.91 -11.70 -13.89
C LEU A 212 -3.23 -10.29 -13.39
N LYS A 213 -2.68 -9.95 -12.21
CA LYS A 213 -2.75 -8.61 -11.63
C LYS A 213 -1.43 -7.90 -11.79
N PHE A 214 -1.43 -6.79 -12.51
CA PHE A 214 -0.23 -6.03 -12.83
C PHE A 214 0.02 -4.91 -11.82
N LEU A 215 1.27 -4.85 -11.36
CA LEU A 215 1.87 -3.70 -10.68
C LEU A 215 2.52 -2.80 -11.73
N GLN A 216 2.37 -1.48 -11.56
CA GLN A 216 3.18 -0.51 -12.27
C GLN A 216 4.63 -0.61 -11.79
N ILE A 217 5.60 -0.53 -12.71
CA ILE A 217 7.02 -0.49 -12.39
C ILE A 217 7.45 0.97 -12.21
N GLU A 218 7.68 1.35 -10.96
CA GLU A 218 8.22 2.65 -10.56
C GLU A 218 9.75 2.75 -10.79
N ASN A 219 10.33 3.91 -10.49
CA ASN A 219 11.77 4.20 -10.65
C ASN A 219 12.30 4.02 -12.08
N GLN A 220 11.50 4.31 -13.11
CA GLN A 220 11.88 4.12 -14.53
C GLN A 220 13.17 4.82 -14.96
N GLU A 221 13.56 5.89 -14.28
CA GLU A 221 14.73 6.74 -14.57
C GLU A 221 15.59 6.90 -13.31
N VAL A 222 16.90 7.07 -13.48
CA VAL A 222 17.81 7.50 -12.40
C VAL A 222 17.67 9.01 -12.24
N LYS A 223 17.55 9.50 -10.99
CA LYS A 223 17.50 10.93 -10.67
C LYS A 223 18.59 11.30 -9.67
N THR A 224 19.24 12.43 -9.93
CA THR A 224 20.28 13.04 -9.08
C THR A 224 19.81 14.30 -8.37
N SER A 225 18.71 14.91 -8.84
CA SER A 225 17.97 15.96 -8.14
C SER A 225 16.80 15.32 -7.39
N PHE A 226 16.70 15.58 -6.10
CA PHE A 226 15.70 15.00 -5.21
C PHE A 226 14.64 16.04 -4.84
N LYS A 227 13.39 15.60 -4.62
CA LYS A 227 12.29 16.46 -4.16
C LYS A 227 12.42 16.77 -2.67
N TYR A 228 13.02 15.86 -1.91
CA TYR A 228 13.28 15.98 -0.49
C TYR A 228 14.75 15.66 -0.20
N GLU A 229 15.35 16.31 0.77
CA GLU A 229 16.62 15.85 1.34
C GLU A 229 16.37 14.69 2.30
N PHE A 230 15.40 14.82 3.22
CA PHE A 230 15.06 13.81 4.20
C PHE A 230 13.61 13.32 4.08
N THR A 231 13.42 12.01 4.14
CA THR A 231 12.11 11.36 4.27
C THR A 231 12.12 10.35 5.41
N LEU A 232 11.14 10.43 6.31
CA LEU A 232 10.97 9.48 7.40
C LEU A 232 10.01 8.37 6.98
N CYS A 233 10.49 7.12 6.96
CA CYS A 233 9.71 5.92 6.75
C CYS A 233 9.35 5.33 8.12
N ILE A 234 8.09 5.44 8.53
CA ILE A 234 7.56 4.85 9.77
C ILE A 234 6.97 3.47 9.45
N SER A 235 7.53 2.45 10.10
CA SER A 235 7.37 1.03 9.74
C SER A 235 5.91 0.56 9.64
N ASN A 236 5.07 0.75 10.66
CA ASN A 236 3.62 0.52 10.62
C ASN A 236 2.83 1.22 11.74
N ILE A 237 1.50 1.22 11.64
CA ILE A 237 0.55 1.42 12.76
C ILE A 237 -0.47 0.28 12.75
N PHE A 238 -0.69 -0.33 13.92
CA PHE A 238 -1.65 -1.41 14.13
C PHE A 238 -2.33 -1.30 15.50
N GLY A 239 -3.15 -2.30 15.87
CA GLY A 239 -3.65 -2.47 17.23
C GLY A 239 -4.59 -1.37 17.74
N LYS A 240 -5.13 -0.52 16.85
CA LYS A 240 -5.86 0.71 17.20
C LYS A 240 -5.02 1.71 18.03
N LEU A 241 -3.70 1.76 17.81
CA LEU A 241 -2.77 2.65 18.52
C LEU A 241 -3.28 4.10 18.52
N ASN A 242 -3.46 4.67 19.72
CA ASN A 242 -4.04 6.01 19.93
C ASN A 242 -3.06 7.00 20.59
N ASN A 243 -1.75 6.80 20.43
CA ASN A 243 -0.70 7.63 21.05
C ASN A 243 -0.49 8.97 20.30
N ALA A 244 -1.59 9.73 20.13
CA ALA A 244 -1.68 10.90 19.27
C ALA A 244 -0.79 12.06 19.76
N LEU A 245 -0.73 12.31 21.08
CA LEU A 245 0.11 13.37 21.66
C LEU A 245 1.59 13.14 21.35
N GLN A 246 2.09 11.91 21.53
CA GLN A 246 3.49 11.58 21.22
C GLN A 246 3.76 11.70 19.73
N PHE A 247 2.87 11.17 18.87
CA PHE A 247 3.01 11.29 17.41
C PHE A 247 3.04 12.74 16.93
N VAL A 248 2.19 13.63 17.47
CA VAL A 248 2.19 15.06 17.10
C VAL A 248 3.51 15.73 17.48
N GLN A 249 4.07 15.43 18.65
CA GLN A 249 5.41 15.93 19.03
C GLN A 249 6.53 15.34 18.16
N THR A 250 6.49 14.03 17.85
CA THR A 250 7.42 13.37 16.94
C THR A 250 7.41 14.05 15.57
N MET A 251 6.23 14.34 15.02
CA MET A 251 6.07 14.97 13.70
C MET A 251 6.61 16.41 13.68
N GLU A 252 6.25 17.25 14.65
CA GLU A 252 6.76 18.63 14.72
C GLU A 252 8.27 18.69 15.02
N LEU A 253 8.80 17.76 15.84
CA LEU A 253 10.24 17.68 16.08
C LEU A 253 11.01 17.23 14.82
N ASN A 254 10.50 16.24 14.09
CA ASN A 254 11.08 15.81 12.81
C ASN A 254 11.08 16.95 11.77
N LYS A 255 10.00 17.76 11.72
CA LYS A 255 9.94 18.99 10.91
C LYS A 255 11.04 19.98 11.30
N ILE A 256 11.24 20.23 12.60
CA ILE A 256 12.25 21.17 13.11
C ILE A 256 13.69 20.73 12.74
N ILE A 257 14.00 19.43 12.80
CA ILE A 257 15.34 18.92 12.45
C ILE A 257 15.57 18.68 10.94
N GLY A 258 14.58 19.00 10.08
CA GLY A 258 14.75 19.04 8.62
C GLY A 258 14.06 17.92 7.82
N VAL A 259 13.17 17.11 8.41
CA VAL A 259 12.38 16.12 7.66
C VAL A 259 11.28 16.82 6.86
N GLN A 260 11.26 16.60 5.54
CA GLN A 260 10.35 17.28 4.60
C GLN A 260 9.21 16.39 4.10
N ARG A 261 9.28 15.08 4.36
CA ARG A 261 8.27 14.09 3.98
C ARG A 261 8.24 12.97 5.01
N VAL A 262 7.06 12.51 5.37
CA VAL A 262 6.85 11.34 6.23
C VAL A 262 5.96 10.34 5.49
N VAL A 263 6.25 9.05 5.64
CA VAL A 263 5.51 7.93 5.05
C VAL A 263 5.17 6.97 6.18
N ILE A 264 3.91 6.59 6.32
CA ILE A 264 3.47 5.66 7.37
C ILE A 264 2.49 4.61 6.82
N TYR A 265 2.70 3.36 7.21
CA TYR A 265 1.91 2.22 6.73
C TYR A 265 0.84 1.87 7.75
N ASN A 266 -0.43 2.09 7.44
CA ASN A 266 -1.53 2.00 8.42
C ASN A 266 -2.38 0.74 8.19
N THR A 267 -2.31 -0.20 9.13
CA THR A 267 -3.23 -1.34 9.24
C THR A 267 -4.49 -0.91 9.99
N SER A 268 -4.33 -0.34 11.20
CA SER A 268 -5.40 0.28 11.97
C SER A 268 -4.84 1.19 13.08
N CYS A 269 -5.53 2.29 13.36
CA CYS A 269 -5.14 3.26 14.40
C CYS A 269 -6.36 3.73 15.21
N GLY A 270 -6.12 4.41 16.33
CA GLY A 270 -7.17 4.95 17.19
C GLY A 270 -7.79 6.26 16.65
N PRO A 271 -8.94 6.70 17.20
CA PRO A 271 -9.70 7.84 16.67
C PRO A 271 -8.95 9.19 16.78
N GLU A 272 -8.04 9.34 17.74
CA GLU A 272 -7.20 10.54 17.88
C GLU A 272 -5.96 10.47 17.00
N MET A 273 -5.39 9.27 16.81
CA MET A 273 -4.35 9.06 15.82
C MET A 273 -4.87 9.39 14.41
N GLU A 274 -6.05 8.92 14.05
CA GLU A 274 -6.70 9.23 12.76
C GLU A 274 -6.97 10.73 12.57
N LYS A 275 -7.26 11.51 13.62
CA LYS A 275 -7.29 12.98 13.54
C LYS A 275 -5.92 13.56 13.17
N ALA A 276 -4.85 13.15 13.87
CA ALA A 276 -3.48 13.63 13.61
C ALA A 276 -2.99 13.24 12.21
N LEU A 277 -3.21 11.99 11.78
CA LEU A 277 -2.88 11.49 10.44
C LEU A 277 -3.59 12.31 9.36
N ARG A 278 -4.87 12.64 9.55
CA ARG A 278 -5.65 13.46 8.61
C ARG A 278 -5.13 14.90 8.52
N TYR A 279 -4.74 15.49 9.66
CA TYR A 279 -4.13 16.82 9.70
C TYR A 279 -2.82 16.86 8.91
N TYR A 280 -1.85 15.99 9.19
CA TYR A 280 -0.56 16.00 8.48
C TYR A 280 -0.66 15.58 7.00
N ARG A 281 -1.68 14.80 6.62
CA ARG A 281 -2.01 14.56 5.21
C ARG A 281 -2.53 15.81 4.51
N LYS A 282 -3.35 16.63 5.19
CA LYS A 282 -3.85 17.92 4.69
C LYS A 282 -2.74 18.98 4.60
N GLU A 283 -1.82 18.99 5.57
CA GLU A 283 -0.59 19.80 5.54
C GLU A 283 0.34 19.41 4.37
N GLY A 284 0.23 18.17 3.89
CA GLY A 284 0.96 17.64 2.74
C GLY A 284 2.28 16.94 3.09
N ILE A 285 2.75 17.05 4.33
CA ILE A 285 3.98 16.37 4.79
C ILE A 285 3.81 14.84 4.87
N LEU A 286 2.62 14.31 5.17
CA LEU A 286 2.42 12.88 5.44
C LEU A 286 1.79 12.12 4.26
N GLU A 287 2.39 10.98 3.91
CA GLU A 287 1.74 9.89 3.18
C GLU A 287 1.23 8.84 4.17
N VAL A 288 -0.04 8.45 4.07
CA VAL A 288 -0.56 7.27 4.74
C VAL A 288 -0.81 6.20 3.68
N VAL A 289 0.02 5.16 3.68
CA VAL A 289 -0.09 3.99 2.81
C VAL A 289 -0.96 2.96 3.51
N PRO A 290 -2.09 2.51 2.92
CA PRO A 290 -2.89 1.44 3.52
C PRO A 290 -2.09 0.15 3.63
N TRP A 291 -2.18 -0.57 4.75
CA TRP A 291 -1.44 -1.81 4.98
C TRP A 291 -2.33 -2.94 5.52
N PRO A 292 -3.22 -3.52 4.69
CA PRO A 292 -4.23 -4.48 5.11
C PRO A 292 -3.67 -5.92 5.29
N ILE A 293 -2.51 -6.04 5.95
CA ILE A 293 -1.80 -7.32 6.16
C ILE A 293 -2.65 -8.35 6.92
N ASP A 294 -3.48 -7.85 7.85
CA ASP A 294 -4.44 -8.58 8.68
C ASP A 294 -5.56 -9.28 7.88
N LYS A 295 -5.79 -8.86 6.63
CA LYS A 295 -6.77 -9.48 5.73
C LYS A 295 -6.20 -10.67 4.95
N PHE A 296 -4.89 -10.89 5.02
CA PHE A 296 -4.18 -11.90 4.23
C PHE A 296 -3.40 -12.90 5.09
N LEU A 297 -2.86 -12.46 6.22
CA LEU A 297 -2.02 -13.24 7.13
C LEU A 297 -2.35 -12.86 8.59
N LYS A 298 -2.11 -13.77 9.53
CA LYS A 298 -2.08 -13.45 10.96
C LYS A 298 -0.73 -12.79 11.30
N PRO A 299 -0.65 -11.48 11.58
CA PRO A 299 0.60 -10.88 12.03
C PRO A 299 1.00 -11.41 13.42
N SER A 300 2.31 -11.46 13.68
CA SER A 300 2.84 -11.58 15.04
C SER A 300 3.01 -10.21 15.68
N ASP A 301 2.85 -10.14 17.01
CA ASP A 301 3.18 -8.96 17.83
C ASP A 301 4.65 -8.90 18.26
N SER A 302 5.47 -9.88 17.86
CA SER A 302 6.85 -10.02 18.33
C SER A 302 7.86 -10.29 17.20
N TRP A 303 9.13 -10.25 17.58
CA TRP A 303 10.29 -10.44 16.71
C TRP A 303 10.60 -11.91 16.43
N ARG A 304 10.07 -12.85 17.23
CA ARG A 304 10.15 -14.31 17.02
C ARG A 304 8.81 -15.00 17.32
N PRO A 305 8.50 -16.13 16.64
CA PRO A 305 7.19 -16.80 16.72
C PRO A 305 6.94 -17.55 18.05
N ASP A 306 7.97 -17.81 18.85
CA ASP A 306 7.84 -18.42 20.18
C ASP A 306 7.34 -17.43 21.24
N TYR A 307 7.64 -16.13 21.10
CA TYR A 307 7.08 -15.07 21.95
C TYR A 307 5.66 -14.63 21.54
N SER A 308 5.35 -14.60 20.24
CA SER A 308 3.99 -14.36 19.73
C SER A 308 3.76 -15.12 18.42
N PRO A 309 2.99 -16.23 18.43
CA PRO A 309 2.76 -17.03 17.23
C PRO A 309 1.96 -16.31 16.15
N GLY A 310 2.53 -16.17 14.96
CA GLY A 310 1.89 -15.59 13.78
C GLY A 310 2.54 -16.07 12.49
N ASP A 311 1.93 -15.74 11.36
CA ASP A 311 2.40 -16.12 10.02
C ASP A 311 3.61 -15.28 9.59
N ILE A 312 3.63 -13.99 9.96
CA ILE A 312 4.62 -13.00 9.52
C ILE A 312 5.15 -12.16 10.68
N HIS A 313 6.46 -11.89 10.63
CA HIS A 313 7.19 -11.03 11.57
C HIS A 313 6.54 -9.64 11.71
N TYR A 314 6.19 -9.27 12.95
CA TYR A 314 5.83 -7.91 13.41
C TYR A 314 5.05 -7.07 12.39
N TYR A 315 3.80 -7.47 12.13
CA TYR A 315 2.87 -6.82 11.18
C TYR A 315 3.43 -6.58 9.76
N GLY A 316 4.44 -7.34 9.35
CA GLY A 316 5.08 -7.22 8.04
C GLY A 316 6.02 -6.02 7.90
N GLN A 317 6.54 -5.45 8.99
CA GLN A 317 7.38 -4.23 8.97
C GLN A 317 8.58 -4.27 8.00
N VAL A 318 9.14 -5.46 7.75
CA VAL A 318 10.26 -5.59 6.80
C VAL A 318 9.79 -5.36 5.36
N ALA A 319 8.54 -5.68 5.01
CA ALA A 319 7.99 -5.39 3.68
C ALA A 319 7.70 -3.89 3.50
N THR A 320 7.18 -3.21 4.52
CA THR A 320 6.89 -1.76 4.45
C THR A 320 8.17 -0.92 4.40
N LEU A 321 9.19 -1.26 5.20
CA LEU A 321 10.50 -0.60 5.14
C LEU A 321 11.17 -0.77 3.76
N ASN A 322 11.07 -1.95 3.14
CA ASN A 322 11.61 -2.17 1.79
C ASN A 322 10.73 -1.57 0.68
N ASP A 323 9.41 -1.40 0.87
CA ASP A 323 8.59 -0.59 -0.05
C ASP A 323 9.02 0.88 0.00
N CYS A 324 9.11 1.47 1.19
CA CYS A 324 9.48 2.87 1.37
C CYS A 324 10.88 3.18 0.83
N LEU A 325 11.84 2.25 1.06
CA LEU A 325 13.21 2.30 0.55
C LEU A 325 13.28 2.53 -0.96
N TYR A 326 12.46 1.83 -1.73
CA TYR A 326 12.45 1.95 -3.19
C TYR A 326 11.50 3.05 -3.68
N ARG A 327 10.29 3.20 -3.08
CA ARG A 327 9.31 4.27 -3.37
C ARG A 327 9.94 5.67 -3.33
N TYR A 328 10.88 5.89 -2.41
CA TYR A 328 11.55 7.18 -2.24
C TYR A 328 13.00 7.24 -2.76
N MET A 329 13.53 6.18 -3.37
CA MET A 329 14.93 6.07 -3.83
C MET A 329 15.40 7.21 -4.75
N TYR A 330 14.52 7.64 -5.66
CA TYR A 330 14.76 8.75 -6.60
C TYR A 330 13.85 9.96 -6.31
N GLN A 331 13.29 10.03 -5.10
CA GLN A 331 12.55 11.19 -4.59
C GLN A 331 13.31 11.90 -3.46
N SER A 332 14.17 11.17 -2.74
CA SER A 332 14.83 11.65 -1.51
C SER A 332 16.35 11.43 -1.51
N LYS A 333 17.11 12.37 -0.95
CA LYS A 333 18.56 12.19 -0.76
C LYS A 333 18.85 11.13 0.31
N TYR A 334 18.16 11.18 1.45
CA TYR A 334 18.27 10.20 2.53
C TYR A 334 16.89 9.77 3.05
N LEU A 335 16.82 8.55 3.58
CA LEU A 335 15.68 8.04 4.33
C LEU A 335 16.05 7.79 5.79
N LEU A 336 15.15 8.11 6.71
CA LEU A 336 15.20 7.68 8.11
C LEU A 336 14.26 6.48 8.25
N LEU A 337 14.75 5.39 8.84
CA LEU A 337 14.02 4.13 9.00
C LEU A 337 13.76 3.88 10.50
N ASN A 338 12.65 4.43 11.02
CA ASN A 338 12.33 4.47 12.45
C ASN A 338 10.93 3.90 12.74
N ASP A 339 10.62 3.69 14.02
CA ASP A 339 9.24 3.53 14.50
C ASP A 339 8.66 4.89 14.95
N MET A 340 7.35 4.91 15.27
CA MET A 340 6.58 6.16 15.46
C MET A 340 6.93 6.93 16.75
N ASP A 341 7.51 6.24 17.73
CA ASP A 341 7.92 6.73 19.05
C ASP A 341 9.44 7.01 19.16
N GLU A 342 10.15 6.96 18.03
CA GLU A 342 11.61 7.10 17.93
C GLU A 342 12.04 8.31 17.07
N ILE A 343 12.85 9.22 17.64
CA ILE A 343 13.41 10.37 16.91
C ILE A 343 14.93 10.28 16.83
N ILE A 344 15.49 10.34 15.62
CA ILE A 344 16.93 10.55 15.41
C ILE A 344 17.21 12.05 15.62
N VAL A 345 17.99 12.39 16.65
CA VAL A 345 18.33 13.78 16.99
C VAL A 345 19.84 13.99 16.84
N PRO A 346 20.30 15.00 16.08
CA PRO A 346 21.70 15.44 16.08
C PRO A 346 22.09 16.12 17.40
N TYR A 347 23.27 15.84 17.95
CA TYR A 347 23.71 16.37 19.25
C TYR A 347 24.66 17.57 19.11
N LYS A 348 25.67 17.48 18.24
CA LYS A 348 26.60 18.58 17.91
C LYS A 348 26.08 19.54 16.82
N HIS A 349 25.08 19.13 16.04
CA HIS A 349 24.59 19.85 14.87
C HIS A 349 23.19 20.43 15.11
N ALA A 350 22.80 21.45 14.33
CA ALA A 350 21.50 22.10 14.47
C ALA A 350 20.34 21.29 13.85
N ASN A 351 20.63 20.49 12.81
CA ASN A 351 19.65 19.74 12.02
C ASN A 351 20.31 18.51 11.35
N LEU A 352 19.49 17.67 10.71
CA LEU A 352 19.95 16.45 10.01
C LEU A 352 20.86 16.76 8.81
N GLY A 353 20.66 17.90 8.13
CA GLY A 353 21.45 18.32 6.97
C GLY A 353 22.91 18.60 7.34
N ASP A 354 23.14 19.32 8.43
CA ASP A 354 24.48 19.59 8.97
C ASP A 354 25.18 18.30 9.43
N LEU A 355 24.46 17.44 10.16
CA LEU A 355 24.94 16.12 10.60
C LEU A 355 25.38 15.25 9.41
N MET A 356 24.51 15.07 8.42
CA MET A 356 24.82 14.27 7.23
C MET A 356 25.91 14.89 6.36
N SER A 357 25.98 16.23 6.30
CA SER A 357 27.06 16.94 5.63
C SER A 357 28.40 16.79 6.34
N SER A 358 28.42 16.55 7.66
CA SER A 358 29.64 16.20 8.37
C SER A 358 30.03 14.75 8.15
N LEU A 359 29.10 13.81 8.35
CA LEU A 359 29.34 12.38 8.17
C LEU A 359 29.83 12.03 6.76
N GLN A 360 29.26 12.63 5.69
CA GLN A 360 29.73 12.39 4.31
C GLN A 360 31.05 13.08 3.94
N ARG A 361 31.53 14.06 4.71
CA ARG A 361 32.91 14.58 4.52
C ARG A 361 33.95 13.61 5.08
N GLU A 362 33.61 12.89 6.15
CA GLU A 362 34.51 11.92 6.79
C GLU A 362 34.43 10.54 6.13
N HIS A 363 33.28 10.16 5.59
CA HIS A 363 32.98 8.81 5.12
C HIS A 363 32.28 8.80 3.74
N SER A 364 32.88 9.41 2.70
CA SER A 364 32.24 9.61 1.38
C SER A 364 31.53 8.38 0.77
N GLU A 365 32.08 7.19 0.97
CA GLU A 365 31.54 5.92 0.44
C GLU A 365 30.39 5.35 1.28
N ALA A 366 30.04 5.98 2.40
CA ALA A 366 29.00 5.50 3.30
C ALA A 366 27.59 5.72 2.73
N SER A 367 26.74 4.72 2.95
CA SER A 367 25.33 4.72 2.56
C SER A 367 24.39 4.28 3.68
N VAL A 368 24.93 3.81 4.81
CA VAL A 368 24.16 3.36 5.97
C VAL A 368 24.78 3.94 7.23
N PHE A 369 23.98 4.68 8.00
CA PHE A 369 24.40 5.35 9.23
C PHE A 369 23.56 4.81 10.37
N ARG A 370 24.17 3.93 11.18
CA ARG A 370 23.52 3.29 12.33
C ARG A 370 23.54 4.25 13.50
N ILE A 371 22.35 4.65 13.96
CA ILE A 371 22.14 5.54 15.09
C ILE A 371 21.76 4.70 16.31
N ARG A 372 22.60 4.75 17.35
CA ARG A 372 22.40 4.00 18.61
C ARG A 372 21.10 4.41 19.33
N ASN A 373 20.40 3.41 19.86
CA ASN A 373 19.14 3.58 20.57
C ASN A 373 19.33 3.93 22.06
N TYR A 374 18.64 4.97 22.51
CA TYR A 374 18.59 5.39 23.91
C TYR A 374 17.15 5.40 24.40
N VAL A 375 16.87 4.50 25.35
CA VAL A 375 15.56 4.38 25.99
C VAL A 375 15.39 5.46 27.05
N PHE A 376 14.28 6.18 27.01
CA PHE A 376 13.84 7.15 28.00
C PHE A 376 12.55 6.60 28.66
N PRO A 377 12.60 6.10 29.91
CA PRO A 377 11.45 5.47 30.55
C PRO A 377 10.25 6.41 30.70
N ASN A 378 9.12 6.06 30.09
CA ASN A 378 7.86 6.79 30.21
C ASN A 378 7.20 6.65 31.61
N THR A 379 7.77 5.82 32.47
CA THR A 379 7.47 5.70 33.91
C THR A 379 8.04 6.87 34.72
N VAL A 380 9.24 7.36 34.36
CA VAL A 380 9.99 8.35 35.15
C VAL A 380 9.86 9.74 34.54
N ARG A 381 9.29 10.68 35.32
CA ARG A 381 9.12 12.09 34.93
C ARG A 381 10.11 12.99 35.65
N TRP A 382 10.51 14.07 34.98
CA TRP A 382 11.23 15.18 35.61
C TRP A 382 10.33 15.93 36.61
N SER A 383 10.86 16.18 37.82
CA SER A 383 10.05 16.47 39.01
C SER A 383 9.79 17.96 39.31
N ASP A 384 10.45 18.90 38.63
CA ASP A 384 10.24 20.34 38.88
C ASP A 384 8.95 20.91 38.25
N GLY A 385 8.24 20.12 37.45
CA GLY A 385 7.00 20.52 36.78
C GLY A 385 7.15 21.61 35.72
N ARG A 386 8.35 21.85 35.16
CA ARG A 386 8.67 22.94 34.20
C ARG A 386 7.91 22.90 32.86
N PHE A 387 7.28 21.77 32.52
CA PHE A 387 6.40 21.63 31.36
C PHE A 387 4.97 21.23 31.76
N PRO A 388 4.28 22.00 32.62
CA PRO A 388 2.94 21.69 33.04
C PRO A 388 2.00 22.17 31.95
N LEU A 389 1.77 21.32 30.95
CA LEU A 389 0.88 21.59 29.82
C LEU A 389 -0.44 20.84 30.08
N PRO A 390 -1.34 21.33 30.97
CA PRO A 390 -2.53 20.59 31.40
C PRO A 390 -3.50 20.33 30.25
N GLU A 391 -3.49 21.18 29.21
CA GLU A 391 -4.23 20.95 27.98
C GLU A 391 -3.77 19.68 27.25
N TRP A 392 -2.46 19.44 27.14
CA TRP A 392 -1.94 18.24 26.48
C TRP A 392 -2.38 16.95 27.20
N LYS A 393 -2.63 17.00 28.52
CA LYS A 393 -3.16 15.86 29.30
C LYS A 393 -4.58 15.45 28.91
N LYS A 394 -5.27 16.22 28.08
CA LYS A 394 -6.58 15.87 27.49
C LYS A 394 -6.47 15.01 26.23
N VAL A 395 -5.28 14.89 25.65
CA VAL A 395 -5.00 14.13 24.42
C VAL A 395 -4.29 12.82 24.77
N SER A 396 -4.69 11.70 24.17
CA SER A 396 -4.05 10.42 24.45
C SER A 396 -2.58 10.40 24.03
N GLY A 397 -1.68 10.11 24.95
CA GLY A 397 -0.28 9.78 24.66
C GLY A 397 0.72 10.27 25.71
N VAL A 398 2.00 10.24 25.35
CA VAL A 398 3.12 10.66 26.22
C VAL A 398 3.62 12.06 25.85
N ASN A 399 3.86 12.91 26.85
CA ASN A 399 4.53 14.19 26.69
C ASN A 399 6.06 13.97 26.69
N LEU A 400 6.71 14.07 25.53
CA LEU A 400 8.15 13.81 25.37
C LEU A 400 9.00 14.73 26.27
N LEU A 401 8.54 15.96 26.52
CA LEU A 401 9.28 16.96 27.32
C LEU A 401 9.33 16.65 28.82
N GLU A 402 8.47 15.74 29.32
CA GLU A 402 8.50 15.27 30.71
C GLU A 402 9.59 14.21 30.97
N HIS A 403 10.13 13.58 29.92
CA HIS A 403 11.04 12.42 30.00
C HIS A 403 12.45 12.78 29.51
N ILE A 404 13.29 13.28 30.44
CA ILE A 404 14.72 13.57 30.19
C ILE A 404 15.69 12.59 30.88
N TYR A 405 15.16 11.55 31.49
CA TYR A 405 15.95 10.49 32.08
C TYR A 405 16.08 9.35 31.07
N ARG A 406 17.31 8.99 30.71
CA ARG A 406 17.61 7.86 29.82
C ARG A 406 18.26 6.72 30.59
N GLU A 407 18.06 5.50 30.12
CA GLU A 407 18.82 4.34 30.57
C GLU A 407 20.31 4.49 30.24
N PRO A 408 21.22 3.89 31.06
CA PRO A 408 22.63 3.80 30.74
C PRO A 408 22.90 2.87 29.55
N ASP A 409 23.92 3.24 28.77
CA ASP A 409 24.39 2.55 27.56
C ASP A 409 24.57 1.03 27.78
N ASN A 410 24.19 0.23 26.78
CA ASN A 410 24.17 -1.23 26.86
C ASN A 410 24.18 -1.88 25.47
N GLU A 411 24.38 -3.21 25.42
CA GLU A 411 24.46 -3.95 24.15
C GLU A 411 23.16 -3.87 23.33
N ASP A 412 21.98 -3.85 23.98
CA ASP A 412 20.69 -3.66 23.30
C ASP A 412 20.60 -2.30 22.59
N SER A 413 21.37 -1.30 23.00
CA SER A 413 21.40 0.03 22.37
C SER A 413 21.96 -0.03 20.95
N ASP A 414 22.91 -0.94 20.69
CA ASP A 414 23.47 -1.18 19.35
C ASP A 414 22.67 -2.22 18.56
N ILE A 415 22.07 -3.21 19.24
CA ILE A 415 21.20 -4.22 18.60
C ILE A 415 19.89 -3.59 18.11
N SER A 416 19.31 -2.66 18.88
CA SER A 416 18.05 -1.97 18.53
C SER A 416 18.23 -0.59 17.89
N ALA A 417 19.41 -0.32 17.33
CA ALA A 417 19.71 0.89 16.56
C ALA A 417 18.75 1.10 15.37
N LYS A 418 18.66 2.33 14.85
CA LYS A 418 17.91 2.66 13.62
C LYS A 418 18.78 3.38 12.60
N LEU A 419 18.30 3.53 11.36
CA LEU A 419 19.15 3.84 10.21
C LEU A 419 18.77 5.17 9.57
N ILE A 420 19.77 6.02 9.30
CA ILE A 420 19.72 6.93 8.15
C ILE A 420 20.37 6.18 6.97
N VAL A 421 19.76 6.18 5.79
CA VAL A 421 20.31 5.52 4.59
C VAL A 421 20.30 6.43 3.38
N ASP A 422 21.35 6.30 2.56
CA ASP A 422 21.23 6.57 1.13
C ASP A 422 20.46 5.38 0.52
N PRO A 423 19.24 5.58 -0.02
CA PRO A 423 18.44 4.46 -0.53
C PRO A 423 19.08 3.80 -1.75
N ARG A 424 19.83 4.55 -2.56
CA ARG A 424 20.56 4.05 -3.74
C ARG A 424 21.71 3.14 -3.31
N GLY A 425 22.28 3.37 -2.13
CA GLY A 425 23.29 2.51 -1.53
C GLY A 425 22.78 1.23 -0.85
N VAL A 426 21.45 1.02 -0.70
CA VAL A 426 20.88 -0.14 0.01
C VAL A 426 20.06 -1.05 -0.90
N GLY A 427 20.38 -2.33 -0.92
CA GLY A 427 19.65 -3.36 -1.66
C GLY A 427 18.47 -3.95 -0.88
N GLN A 428 18.65 -4.19 0.42
CA GLN A 428 17.63 -4.74 1.33
C GLN A 428 17.88 -4.25 2.76
N THR A 429 16.82 -3.79 3.43
CA THR A 429 16.87 -3.41 4.85
C THR A 429 16.15 -4.42 5.75
N LEU A 430 16.60 -4.53 6.99
CA LEU A 430 15.86 -5.07 8.13
C LEU A 430 15.48 -3.89 9.05
N VAL A 431 15.13 -4.18 10.30
CA VAL A 431 14.65 -3.18 11.28
C VAL A 431 15.81 -2.36 11.89
N HIS A 432 16.99 -2.99 12.08
CA HIS A 432 18.13 -2.41 12.81
C HIS A 432 19.47 -2.47 12.03
N GLU A 433 19.44 -3.01 10.82
CA GLU A 433 20.59 -3.23 9.94
C GLU A 433 20.15 -3.38 8.48
N THR A 434 21.10 -3.38 7.55
CA THR A 434 20.86 -3.72 6.13
C THR A 434 21.26 -5.16 5.85
N GLN A 435 20.35 -5.96 5.26
CA GLN A 435 20.68 -7.32 4.85
C GLN A 435 21.60 -7.33 3.61
N LYS A 436 21.46 -6.34 2.72
CA LYS A 436 22.32 -6.13 1.55
C LYS A 436 22.48 -4.63 1.25
N GLN A 437 23.72 -4.19 1.07
CA GLN A 437 24.10 -2.82 0.76
C GLN A 437 25.26 -2.80 -0.25
N PHE A 438 25.41 -1.67 -0.94
CA PHE A 438 26.43 -1.42 -1.96
C PHE A 438 27.49 -0.42 -1.46
N GLY A 439 27.10 0.52 -0.58
CA GLY A 439 28.01 1.46 0.08
C GLY A 439 28.38 1.03 1.51
N GLY A 440 29.29 1.79 2.12
CA GLY A 440 29.80 1.55 3.47
C GLY A 440 28.76 1.74 4.58
N VAL A 441 29.04 1.14 5.74
CA VAL A 441 28.23 1.23 6.96
C VAL A 441 29.05 1.94 8.04
N VAL A 442 28.45 2.99 8.63
CA VAL A 442 29.03 3.80 9.72
C VAL A 442 28.18 3.60 10.97
N ASN A 443 28.81 3.31 12.11
CA ASN A 443 28.16 3.49 13.41
C ASN A 443 28.39 4.95 13.83
N VAL A 444 27.33 5.75 13.93
CA VAL A 444 27.45 7.18 14.23
C VAL A 444 27.82 7.36 15.71
N PRO A 445 28.86 8.14 16.05
CA PRO A 445 29.22 8.42 17.43
C PRO A 445 28.06 9.02 18.22
N SER A 446 27.86 8.60 19.47
CA SER A 446 26.70 9.00 20.27
C SER A 446 26.75 10.45 20.75
N ASP A 447 27.83 11.20 20.48
CA ASP A 447 27.93 12.65 20.64
C ASP A 447 27.66 13.42 19.32
N GLU A 448 27.70 12.76 18.17
CA GLU A 448 27.21 13.31 16.89
C GLU A 448 25.67 13.21 16.79
N GLY A 449 25.09 12.05 17.13
CA GLY A 449 23.64 11.81 17.06
C GLY A 449 23.15 10.62 17.89
N ARG A 450 21.89 10.67 18.35
CA ARG A 450 21.22 9.60 19.12
C ARG A 450 19.80 9.36 18.62
N LEU A 451 19.34 8.13 18.73
CA LEU A 451 17.92 7.79 18.59
C LEU A 451 17.28 7.86 19.98
N ILE A 452 16.33 8.78 20.16
CA ILE A 452 15.58 8.98 21.40
C ILE A 452 14.29 8.16 21.31
N HIS A 453 14.12 7.20 22.22
CA HIS A 453 12.96 6.30 22.26
C HIS A 453 12.25 6.45 23.62
N VAL A 454 11.15 7.23 23.68
CA VAL A 454 10.36 7.41 24.90
C VAL A 454 9.28 6.31 24.97
N ARG A 455 9.51 5.31 25.84
CA ARG A 455 8.78 4.04 25.86
C ARG A 455 8.74 3.41 27.26
N CYS A 456 8.13 2.24 27.40
CA CYS A 456 8.31 1.42 28.59
C CYS A 456 9.80 1.05 28.79
N PRO A 457 10.32 1.09 30.03
CA PRO A 457 11.70 0.75 30.33
C PRO A 457 12.07 -0.70 29.93
N LYS A 458 13.33 -0.91 29.57
CA LYS A 458 13.98 -2.22 29.42
C LYS A 458 14.71 -2.65 30.71
N LYS A 459 15.22 -1.69 31.48
CA LYS A 459 15.90 -1.89 32.77
C LYS A 459 15.06 -1.38 33.95
N GLY A 460 15.50 -1.62 35.18
CA GLY A 460 14.93 -0.90 36.33
C GLY A 460 15.26 0.60 36.26
N ASP A 461 14.50 1.43 36.97
CA ASP A 461 14.68 2.90 37.02
C ASP A 461 15.95 3.35 37.78
N ASP A 462 16.89 2.42 38.05
CA ASP A 462 18.17 2.66 38.71
C ASP A 462 19.21 3.25 37.75
N GLN A 463 20.02 4.19 38.25
CA GLN A 463 21.17 4.78 37.53
C GLN A 463 20.83 5.52 36.22
N LEU A 464 19.63 6.08 36.10
CA LEU A 464 19.22 6.87 34.93
C LEU A 464 20.07 8.14 34.75
N ILE A 465 20.44 8.42 33.49
CA ILE A 465 21.27 9.55 33.08
C ILE A 465 20.37 10.70 32.61
N VAL A 466 20.69 11.94 33.01
CA VAL A 466 19.96 13.14 32.58
C VAL A 466 20.43 13.58 31.19
N ASP A 467 19.51 13.59 30.22
CA ASP A 467 19.72 14.07 28.86
C ASP A 467 18.61 15.05 28.46
N LYS A 468 18.97 16.33 28.31
CA LYS A 468 18.04 17.45 28.11
C LYS A 468 17.87 17.85 26.64
N LYS A 469 18.40 17.10 25.67
CA LYS A 469 18.48 17.54 24.27
C LYS A 469 17.13 17.97 23.67
N LEU A 470 16.04 17.28 24.02
CA LEU A 470 14.68 17.65 23.58
C LEU A 470 14.24 19.07 23.99
N TRP A 471 14.76 19.58 25.12
CA TRP A 471 14.41 20.91 25.63
C TRP A 471 15.04 22.06 24.85
N GLU A 472 16.07 21.81 24.03
CA GLU A 472 16.65 22.85 23.16
C GLU A 472 15.63 23.32 22.11
N PHE A 473 14.74 22.43 21.67
CA PHE A 473 13.71 22.71 20.68
C PHE A 473 12.42 23.33 21.26
N LYS A 474 12.30 23.49 22.58
CA LYS A 474 11.02 23.77 23.27
C LYS A 474 10.29 25.02 22.79
N GLU A 475 11.02 26.10 22.49
CA GLU A 475 10.44 27.39 22.05
C GLU A 475 9.76 27.28 20.70
N THR A 476 10.23 26.40 19.82
CA THR A 476 9.63 26.13 18.50
C THR A 476 8.61 24.99 18.58
N LEU A 477 8.91 23.96 19.36
CA LEU A 477 8.11 22.73 19.44
C LEU A 477 6.76 22.97 20.13
N ILE A 478 6.72 23.69 21.27
CA ILE A 478 5.47 23.87 22.03
C ILE A 478 4.41 24.67 21.23
N PRO A 479 4.73 25.82 20.59
CA PRO A 479 3.77 26.53 19.74
C PRO A 479 3.33 25.71 18.53
N ASN A 480 4.23 24.94 17.91
CA ASN A 480 3.91 24.08 16.77
C ASN A 480 2.96 22.93 17.16
N VAL A 481 3.24 22.25 18.28
CA VAL A 481 2.37 21.18 18.80
C VAL A 481 1.02 21.73 19.21
N ASN A 482 0.95 22.88 19.89
CA ASN A 482 -0.33 23.54 20.21
C ASN A 482 -1.16 23.79 18.95
N ARG A 483 -0.56 24.40 17.91
CA ARG A 483 -1.23 24.64 16.63
C ARG A 483 -1.75 23.35 15.99
N ALA A 484 -0.90 22.33 15.90
CA ALA A 484 -1.28 21.03 15.33
C ALA A 484 -2.40 20.34 16.12
N LEU A 485 -2.40 20.42 17.45
CA LEU A 485 -3.45 19.85 18.30
C LEU A 485 -4.81 20.56 18.12
N HIS A 486 -4.86 21.89 18.00
CA HIS A 486 -6.12 22.59 17.69
C HIS A 486 -6.57 22.37 16.23
N GLU A 487 -5.68 22.51 15.25
CA GLU A 487 -6.03 22.38 13.83
C GLU A 487 -6.41 20.94 13.40
N SER A 488 -5.99 19.92 14.15
CA SER A 488 -6.46 18.53 14.03
C SER A 488 -7.76 18.24 14.78
N GLY A 489 -8.25 19.16 15.62
CA GLY A 489 -9.37 18.95 16.53
C GLY A 489 -9.08 17.93 17.63
N LEU A 490 -7.82 17.80 18.07
CA LEU A 490 -7.42 17.05 19.27
C LEU A 490 -7.59 17.88 20.55
N LEU A 491 -7.36 19.19 20.45
CA LEU A 491 -7.79 20.18 21.43
C LEU A 491 -8.89 21.06 20.83
N SER A 492 -9.77 21.54 21.70
CA SER A 492 -10.81 22.54 21.42
C SER A 492 -10.23 23.95 21.57
#